data_AF-A0A2N0BMF1-F1
#
_entry.id   AF-A0A2N0BMF1-F1
#
_cell.length_a   1.000
_cell.length_b   1.000
_cell.length_c   1.000
_cell.angle_alpha   90.00
_cell.angle_beta   90.00
_cell.angle_gamma   90.00
#
_symmetry.space_group_name_H-M   'P 1'
#
loop_
_entity.id
_entity.type
_entity.pdbx_description
1 polymer ?
#
loop_
_entity_poly.entity_id
_entity_poly.type
_entity_poly.pdbx_seq_one_letter_code
_entity_poly.pdbx_strand_id
1 'polypeptide(L)'
;MPILEDTQPKLFRKELIEACKNIAKLQRPISEVAKLAHPLGIPYYTVLNVFKGNSNHPKVLEILTNLGIPHNRKPIRVKRAKKKIDEKS
;
A
#
# COMPACT_ATOMS: atom_id res chain seq x y z
N MET A 1 6.55 -24.70 -22.34
CA MET A 1 7.34 -24.01 -21.30
C MET A 1 6.38 -23.43 -20.28
N PRO A 2 6.41 -23.84 -19.01
CA PRO A 2 5.55 -23.27 -17.98
C PRO A 2 6.06 -21.87 -17.65
N ILE A 3 5.14 -20.90 -17.64
CA ILE A 3 5.41 -19.51 -17.25
C ILE A 3 5.56 -19.51 -15.73
N LEU A 4 6.78 -19.32 -15.25
CA LEU A 4 7.08 -19.21 -13.83
C LEU A 4 6.58 -17.86 -13.30
N GLU A 5 5.56 -17.95 -12.46
CA GLU A 5 5.40 -17.25 -11.17
C GLU A 5 5.34 -15.70 -11.17
N ASP A 6 4.14 -15.16 -11.40
CA ASP A 6 3.71 -13.87 -10.85
C ASP A 6 2.39 -14.02 -10.08
N THR A 7 2.29 -15.07 -9.27
CA THR A 7 1.10 -15.39 -8.46
C THR A 7 1.32 -15.09 -6.98
N GLN A 8 1.95 -13.96 -6.65
CA GLN A 8 1.84 -13.44 -5.28
C GLN A 8 0.43 -12.81 -5.15
N PRO A 9 -0.49 -13.39 -4.35
CA PRO A 9 -1.81 -12.83 -4.17
C PRO A 9 -1.68 -11.42 -3.62
N LYS A 10 -2.37 -10.51 -4.29
CA LYS A 10 -2.36 -9.08 -3.99
C LYS A 10 -2.97 -8.84 -2.61
N LEU A 11 -2.12 -8.63 -1.60
CA LEU A 11 -2.51 -8.72 -0.20
C LEU A 11 -3.58 -7.70 0.23
N PHE A 12 -4.68 -8.20 0.80
CA PHE A 12 -5.77 -7.44 1.39
C PHE A 12 -5.47 -7.04 2.84
N ARG A 13 -6.39 -6.33 3.52
CA ARG A 13 -6.17 -5.77 4.86
C ARG A 13 -5.62 -6.79 5.88
N LYS A 14 -6.15 -8.03 5.89
CA LYS A 14 -5.71 -9.07 6.82
C LYS A 14 -4.28 -9.53 6.53
N GLU A 15 -4.00 -9.83 5.27
CA GLU A 15 -2.70 -10.27 4.79
C GLU A 15 -1.63 -9.17 4.93
N LEU A 16 -1.99 -7.89 4.77
CA LEU A 16 -1.09 -6.78 5.05
C LEU A 16 -0.75 -6.66 6.53
N ILE A 17 -1.72 -6.88 7.41
CA ILE A 17 -1.49 -6.88 8.86
C ILE A 17 -0.58 -8.05 9.25
N GLU A 18 -0.77 -9.23 8.65
CA GLU A 18 0.08 -10.39 8.84
C GLU A 18 1.48 -10.19 8.28
N ALA A 19 1.62 -9.63 7.08
CA ALA A 19 2.91 -9.28 6.50
C ALA A 19 3.65 -8.25 7.37
N CYS A 20 2.95 -7.24 7.90
CA CYS A 20 3.56 -6.29 8.84
C CYS A 20 4.04 -6.98 10.14
N LYS A 21 3.32 -8.00 10.63
CA LYS A 21 3.72 -8.77 11.81
C LYS A 21 4.89 -9.72 11.52
N ASN A 22 4.89 -10.38 10.37
CA ASN A 22 5.86 -11.41 10.03
C ASN A 22 7.17 -10.83 9.51
N ILE A 23 7.09 -9.78 8.67
CA ILE A 23 8.27 -9.17 8.02
C ILE A 23 8.88 -8.12 8.94
N ALA A 24 8.07 -7.18 9.40
CA ALA A 24 8.54 -6.05 10.21
C ALA A 24 8.49 -6.30 11.73
N LYS A 25 8.09 -7.51 12.17
CA LYS A 25 7.98 -7.90 13.60
C LYS A 25 7.19 -6.92 14.45
N LEU A 26 6.24 -6.20 13.84
CA LEU A 26 5.44 -5.17 14.52
C LEU A 26 4.33 -5.83 15.35
N GLN A 27 4.21 -5.48 16.63
CA GLN A 27 3.09 -5.96 17.45
C GLN A 27 1.79 -5.27 17.04
N ARG A 28 1.86 -3.98 16.70
CA ARG A 28 0.71 -3.14 16.32
C ARG A 28 0.97 -2.46 14.97
N PRO A 29 0.75 -3.17 13.85
CA PRO A 29 1.25 -2.73 12.55
C PRO A 29 0.69 -1.37 12.09
N ILE A 30 -0.59 -1.10 12.29
CA ILE A 30 -1.19 0.19 11.91
C ILE A 30 -0.64 1.33 12.79
N SER A 31 -0.52 1.11 14.09
CA SER A 31 -0.03 2.12 15.03
C SER A 31 1.45 2.41 14.84
N GLU A 32 2.26 1.40 14.55
CA GLU A 32 3.69 1.57 14.33
C GLU A 32 3.98 2.25 13.00
N VAL A 33 3.28 1.87 11.92
CA VAL A 33 3.34 2.61 10.66
C VAL A 33 2.83 4.05 10.84
N ALA A 34 1.80 4.27 11.66
CA ALA A 34 1.35 5.63 11.97
C ALA A 34 2.37 6.44 12.77
N LYS A 35 3.13 5.83 13.70
CA LYS A 35 4.23 6.50 14.38
C LYS A 35 5.34 6.92 13.41
N LEU A 36 5.67 6.07 12.43
CA LEU A 36 6.64 6.39 11.37
C LEU A 36 6.12 7.48 10.41
N ALA A 37 4.81 7.51 10.18
CA ALA A 37 4.16 8.48 9.29
C ALA A 37 3.87 9.84 9.98
N HIS A 38 3.77 9.87 11.30
CA HIS A 38 3.51 11.06 12.10
C HIS A 38 4.51 12.22 11.88
N PRO A 39 5.85 12.00 11.90
CA PRO A 39 6.81 13.08 11.60
C PRO A 39 6.70 13.61 10.16
N LEU A 40 6.05 12.88 9.25
CA LEU A 40 5.77 13.32 7.88
C LEU A 40 4.48 14.13 7.75
N GLY A 41 3.80 14.42 8.88
CA GLY A 41 2.52 15.13 8.93
C GLY A 41 1.31 14.27 8.57
N ILE A 42 1.44 12.94 8.59
CA ILE A 42 0.38 12.03 8.14
C ILE A 42 -0.40 11.53 9.35
N PRO A 43 -1.71 11.79 9.42
CA PRO A 43 -2.53 11.39 10.55
C PRO A 43 -2.83 9.89 10.53
N TYR A 44 -3.11 9.34 11.71
CA TYR A 44 -3.41 7.92 11.91
C TYR A 44 -4.55 7.42 10.99
N TYR A 45 -5.60 8.22 10.79
CA TYR A 45 -6.73 7.83 9.94
C TYR A 45 -6.32 7.60 8.49
N THR A 46 -5.32 8.34 7.99
CA THR A 46 -4.80 8.17 6.63
C THR A 46 -4.07 6.86 6.50
N VAL A 47 -3.26 6.49 7.49
CA VAL A 47 -2.62 5.17 7.54
C VAL A 47 -3.67 4.07 7.62
N LEU A 48 -4.69 4.21 8.47
CA LEU A 48 -5.79 3.26 8.56
C LEU A 48 -6.54 3.10 7.23
N ASN A 49 -6.81 4.20 6.52
CA ASN A 49 -7.48 4.19 5.23
C ASN A 49 -6.60 3.59 4.14
N VAL A 50 -5.28 3.79 4.22
CA VAL A 50 -4.32 3.04 3.43
C VAL A 50 -4.53 1.57 3.76
N PHE A 51 -4.36 1.11 5.01
CA PHE A 51 -4.57 -0.29 5.43
C PHE A 51 -5.94 -0.91 5.05
N LYS A 52 -6.99 -0.12 4.90
CA LYS A 52 -8.31 -0.57 4.42
C LYS A 52 -8.42 -0.68 2.89
N GLY A 53 -7.49 -0.08 2.14
CA GLY A 53 -7.54 0.01 0.68
C GLY A 53 -8.33 1.21 0.16
N ASN A 54 -8.75 2.12 1.05
CA ASN A 54 -9.56 3.30 0.72
C ASN A 54 -8.68 4.50 0.32
N SER A 55 -7.38 4.46 0.63
CA SER A 55 -6.43 5.51 0.31
C SER A 55 -5.12 4.91 -0.21
N ASN A 56 -4.44 5.67 -1.06
CA ASN A 56 -3.16 5.29 -1.65
C ASN A 56 -2.11 6.37 -1.41
N HIS A 57 -2.05 6.86 -0.16
CA HIS A 57 -1.14 7.93 0.22
C HIS A 57 0.33 7.52 0.00
N PRO A 58 1.08 8.19 -0.90
CA PRO A 58 2.38 7.71 -1.41
C PRO A 58 3.39 7.47 -0.29
N LYS A 59 3.54 8.41 0.65
CA LYS A 59 4.46 8.27 1.79
C LYS A 59 4.18 7.06 2.69
N VAL A 60 2.90 6.66 2.86
CA VAL A 60 2.57 5.48 3.68
C VAL A 60 2.94 4.19 2.92
N LEU A 61 2.78 4.22 1.60
CA LEU A 61 3.17 3.12 0.71
C LEU A 61 4.70 2.98 0.65
N GLU A 62 5.43 4.09 0.62
CA GLU A 62 6.89 4.11 0.75
C GLU A 62 7.34 3.51 2.08
N ILE A 63 6.68 3.85 3.19
CA ILE A 63 6.97 3.21 4.50
C ILE A 63 6.75 1.70 4.43
N LEU A 64 5.63 1.24 3.86
CA LEU A 64 5.37 -0.21 3.70
C LEU A 64 6.41 -0.87 2.80
N THR A 65 6.83 -0.21 1.71
CA THR A 65 7.88 -0.70 0.81
C THR A 65 9.22 -0.81 1.52
N ASN A 66 9.61 0.21 2.29
CA ASN A 66 10.86 0.25 3.05
C ASN A 66 10.88 -0.82 4.16
N LEU A 67 9.71 -1.17 4.71
CA LEU A 67 9.54 -2.27 5.65
C LEU A 67 9.55 -3.65 4.98
N GLY A 68 9.75 -3.72 3.65
CA GLY A 68 9.78 -4.96 2.88
C GLY A 68 8.40 -5.59 2.68
N ILE A 69 7.31 -4.82 2.81
CA ILE A 69 5.95 -5.34 2.79
C ILE A 69 5.38 -5.22 1.37
N PRO A 70 5.20 -6.36 0.65
CA PRO A 70 4.56 -6.33 -0.65
C PRO A 70 3.10 -5.95 -0.47
N HIS A 71 2.67 -4.90 -1.15
CA HIS A 71 1.35 -4.32 -0.95
C HIS A 71 0.77 -3.97 -2.32
N ASN A 72 -0.48 -4.38 -2.57
CA ASN A 72 -1.13 -4.15 -3.87
C ASN A 72 -1.67 -2.72 -4.05
N ARG A 73 -1.13 -1.76 -3.30
CA ARG A 73 -1.55 -0.38 -3.37
C ARG A 73 -0.53 0.39 -4.18
N LYS A 74 -0.93 0.76 -5.39
CA LYS A 74 -0.11 1.61 -6.24
C LYS A 74 -0.19 3.04 -5.68
N PRO A 75 0.93 3.76 -5.53
CA PRO A 75 0.88 5.19 -5.29
C PRO A 75 0.05 5.84 -6.40
N ILE A 76 -1.00 6.59 -6.04
CA ILE A 76 -1.77 7.35 -7.03
C ILE A 76 -0.89 8.51 -7.48
N ARG A 77 -0.06 8.23 -8.49
CA ARG A 77 0.50 9.26 -9.36
C ARG A 77 0.24 8.98 -10.85
N VAL A 78 -0.54 7.94 -11.19
CA VAL A 78 -0.77 7.56 -12.59
C VAL A 78 -2.22 7.21 -12.95
N LYS A 79 -3.22 7.60 -12.14
CA LYS A 79 -4.65 7.50 -12.54
C LYS A 79 -5.22 8.79 -13.16
N ARG A 80 -4.37 9.73 -13.59
CA ARG A 80 -4.75 10.88 -14.42
C ARG A 80 -3.99 10.98 -15.75
N ALA A 81 -3.29 9.91 -16.16
CA ALA A 81 -2.52 9.89 -17.43
C ALA A 81 -3.01 8.85 -18.46
N LYS A 82 -4.26 8.39 -18.34
CA LYS A 82 -5.05 7.93 -19.51
C LYS A 82 -6.17 8.95 -19.66
N LYS A 83 -5.89 10.14 -20.20
CA LYS A 83 -6.26 10.53 -21.59
C LYS A 83 -7.56 9.82 -21.98
N LYS A 84 -8.74 10.44 -21.95
CA LYS A 84 -9.17 11.43 -22.97
C LYS A 84 -8.60 11.09 -24.35
N ILE A 85 -8.87 9.88 -24.85
CA ILE A 85 -8.94 9.57 -26.28
C ILE A 85 -10.01 8.47 -26.37
N ASP A 86 -11.26 8.89 -26.45
CA ASP A 86 -12.26 8.22 -27.29
C ASP A 86 -13.30 9.31 -27.59
N GLU A 87 -12.81 10.26 -28.38
CA GLU A 87 -13.64 11.23 -29.09
C GLU A 87 -13.93 10.59 -30.45
N LYS A 88 -15.22 10.33 -30.69
CA LYS A 88 -15.86 10.03 -31.98
C LYS A 88 -15.43 8.76 -32.71
N SER A 89 -16.34 7.80 -32.75
CA SER A 89 -16.70 7.10 -33.99
C SER A 89 -18.22 7.10 -34.11
#